data_AF-A0A5B9DLC4-F1
#
_entry.id   AF-A0A5B9DLC4-F1
#
_cell.length_a   1.000
_cell.length_b   1.000
_cell.length_c   1.000
_cell.angle_alpha   90.00
_cell.angle_beta   90.00
_cell.angle_gamma   90.00
#
_symmetry.space_group_name_H-M   'P 1'
#
loop_
_entity.id
_entity.type
_entity.pdbx_description
1 polymer ?
#
loop_
_entity_poly.entity_id
_entity_poly.type
_entity_poly.pdbx_seq_one_letter_code
_entity_poly.pdbx_strand_id
1 'polypeptide(L)'
;MARILVQEAASHRIDEIYRYTRETWGPEQADRYIVGLFEAFEGIETYRTRSNPIPAEFGVEGFFFRYEKHIVYWRHLTSGDIGIVTVLHERMHQIERFRTDFRY
;
A
#
# COMPACT_ATOMS: atom_id res chain seq x y z
N MET A 1 -19.10 3.75 -5.01
CA MET A 1 -17.65 3.56 -5.21
C MET A 1 -16.94 4.38 -4.16
N ALA A 2 -16.29 3.70 -3.24
CA ALA A 2 -15.33 4.31 -2.33
C ALA A 2 -14.19 4.94 -3.13
N ARG A 3 -13.73 6.13 -2.73
CA ARG A 3 -12.52 6.71 -3.33
C ARG A 3 -11.29 6.04 -2.73
N ILE A 4 -10.22 5.97 -3.51
CA ILE A 4 -8.90 5.62 -2.99
C ILE A 4 -8.19 6.91 -2.58
N LEU A 5 -7.82 7.01 -1.30
CA LEU A 5 -7.05 8.12 -0.75
C LEU A 5 -5.68 7.60 -0.30
N VAL A 6 -4.62 8.07 -0.95
CA VAL A 6 -3.24 7.72 -0.60
C VAL A 6 -2.75 8.68 0.47
N GLN A 7 -2.40 8.17 1.65
CA GLN A 7 -1.82 8.99 2.71
C GLN A 7 -0.41 9.48 2.31
N GLU A 8 0.01 10.62 2.87
CA GLU A 8 1.31 11.24 2.56
C GLU A 8 2.48 10.26 2.76
N ALA A 9 2.47 9.48 3.84
CA ALA A 9 3.48 8.45 4.10
C ALA A 9 3.52 7.39 2.99
N ALA A 10 2.35 6.92 2.52
CA ALA A 10 2.26 5.99 1.39
C ALA A 10 2.75 6.62 0.08
N SER A 11 2.42 7.90 -0.17
CA SER A 11 2.87 8.61 -1.36
C SER A 11 4.40 8.65 -1.45
N HIS A 12 5.07 9.01 -0.35
CA HIS A 12 6.54 9.02 -0.32
C HIS A 12 7.14 7.64 -0.58
N ARG A 13 6.52 6.57 -0.05
CA ARG A 13 6.96 5.19 -0.33
C ARG A 13 6.79 4.84 -1.80
N ILE A 14 5.68 5.22 -2.42
CA ILE A 14 5.43 4.99 -3.85
C ILE A 14 6.48 5.70 -4.70
N ASP A 15 6.85 6.93 -4.35
CA ASP A 15 7.92 7.68 -5.03
C ASP A 15 9.29 6.98 -4.91
N GLU A 16 9.61 6.46 -3.72
CA GLU A 16 10.83 5.68 -3.48
C GLU A 16 10.84 4.41 -4.34
N ILE A 17 9.71 3.69 -4.41
CA ILE A 17 9.53 2.50 -5.23
C ILE A 17 9.76 2.82 -6.70
N TYR A 18 9.14 3.89 -7.20
CA TYR A 18 9.31 4.31 -8.59
C TYR A 18 10.77 4.63 -8.91
N ARG A 19 11.41 5.47 -8.09
CA ARG A 19 12.81 5.88 -8.29
C ARG A 19 13.74 4.68 -8.30
N TYR A 20 13.65 3.82 -7.30
CA TYR A 20 14.48 2.62 -7.20
C TYR A 20 14.25 1.67 -8.39
N THR A 21 12.99 1.47 -8.77
CA THR A 21 12.64 0.58 -9.88
C THR A 21 13.18 1.12 -11.21
N ARG A 22 13.06 2.45 -11.41
CA ARG A 22 13.58 3.14 -12.60
C ARG A 22 15.10 3.07 -12.68
N GLU A 23 15.80 3.31 -11.57
CA GLU A 23 17.26 3.24 -11.51
C GLU A 23 17.80 1.83 -11.75
N THR A 24 17.07 0.81 -11.29
CA THR A 24 17.52 -0.59 -11.34
C THR A 24 17.15 -1.29 -12.66
N TRP A 25 15.95 -1.03 -13.20
CA TRP A 25 15.39 -1.77 -14.33
C TRP A 25 14.89 -0.91 -15.49
N GLY A 26 15.00 0.41 -15.39
CA GLY A 26 14.58 1.35 -16.42
C GLY A 26 13.15 1.89 -16.25
N PRO A 27 12.82 2.98 -16.95
CA PRO A 27 11.55 3.70 -16.79
C PRO A 27 10.33 2.85 -17.17
N GLU A 28 10.41 2.01 -18.20
CA GLU A 28 9.29 1.18 -18.65
C GLU A 28 8.88 0.16 -17.58
N GLN A 29 9.85 -0.37 -16.83
CA GLN A 29 9.58 -1.27 -15.72
C GLN A 29 8.96 -0.51 -14.53
N ALA A 30 9.46 0.70 -14.24
CA ALA A 30 8.93 1.53 -13.16
C ALA A 30 7.47 1.95 -13.43
N ASP A 31 7.18 2.38 -14.65
CA ASP A 31 5.83 2.76 -15.07
C ASP A 31 4.87 1.57 -14.95
N ARG A 32 5.26 0.40 -15.48
CA ARG A 32 4.44 -0.82 -15.38
C ARG A 32 4.16 -1.22 -13.92
N TYR A 33 5.19 -1.14 -13.08
CA TYR A 33 5.07 -1.50 -11.67
C TYR A 33 4.11 -0.56 -10.92
N ILE A 34 4.22 0.75 -11.14
CA ILE A 34 3.35 1.72 -10.48
C ILE A 34 1.92 1.64 -11.04
N VAL A 35 1.73 1.51 -12.34
CA VAL A 35 0.40 1.35 -12.94
C VAL A 35 -0.30 0.12 -12.35
N GLY A 36 0.36 -1.04 -12.33
CA GLY A 36 -0.25 -2.24 -11.77
C GLY A 36 -0.49 -2.16 -10.25
N LEU A 37 0.33 -1.39 -9.51
CA LEU A 37 0.09 -1.11 -8.10
C LEU A 37 -1.21 -0.31 -7.89
N PHE A 38 -1.45 0.73 -8.71
CA PHE A 38 -2.69 1.51 -8.65
C PHE A 38 -3.91 0.71 -9.11
N GLU A 39 -3.79 -0.12 -10.16
CA GLU A 39 -4.85 -1.05 -10.56
C GLU A 39 -5.21 -2.03 -9.42
N ALA A 40 -4.22 -2.47 -8.64
CA ALA A 40 -4.46 -3.29 -7.46
C ALA A 40 -5.22 -2.51 -6.37
N PHE A 41 -5.02 -1.20 -6.21
CA PHE A 41 -5.82 -0.38 -5.28
C PHE A 41 -7.29 -0.33 -5.72
N GLU A 42 -7.55 -0.11 -7.00
CA GLU A 42 -8.91 -0.09 -7.56
C GLU A 42 -9.62 -1.45 -7.44
N GLY A 43 -8.86 -2.54 -7.40
CA GLY A 43 -9.37 -3.89 -7.19
C GLY A 43 -9.87 -4.20 -5.77
N ILE A 44 -9.63 -3.32 -4.79
CA ILE A 44 -9.99 -3.57 -3.38
C ILE A 44 -11.51 -3.66 -3.19
N GLU A 45 -12.28 -2.65 -3.64
CA GLU A 45 -13.74 -2.60 -3.46
C GLU A 45 -14.46 -3.76 -4.18
N THR A 46 -13.90 -4.19 -5.31
CA THR A 46 -14.46 -5.26 -6.15
C THR A 46 -14.01 -6.66 -5.74
N TYR A 47 -13.22 -6.79 -4.67
CA TYR A 47 -12.60 -8.05 -4.23
C TYR A 47 -11.70 -8.74 -5.26
N ARG A 48 -11.32 -8.05 -6.35
CA ARG A 48 -10.28 -8.52 -7.29
C ARG A 48 -8.92 -8.56 -6.60
N THR A 49 -8.67 -7.60 -5.71
CA THR A 49 -7.49 -7.56 -4.85
C THR A 49 -7.83 -8.18 -3.49
N ARG A 50 -7.51 -9.47 -3.34
CA ARG A 50 -7.76 -10.19 -2.10
C ARG A 50 -6.88 -9.64 -0.98
N SER A 51 -7.52 -9.11 0.05
CA SER A 51 -6.85 -8.56 1.23
C SER A 51 -7.10 -9.43 2.46
N ASN A 52 -6.11 -9.49 3.34
CA ASN A 52 -6.20 -10.16 4.62
C ASN A 52 -6.33 -9.12 5.74
N PRO A 53 -7.07 -9.40 6.82
CA PRO A 53 -7.11 -8.52 7.97
C PRO A 53 -5.73 -8.45 8.63
N ILE A 54 -5.34 -7.26 9.11
CA ILE A 54 -4.16 -7.11 9.96
C ILE A 54 -4.43 -7.85 11.27
N PRO A 55 -3.52 -8.72 11.75
CA PRO A 55 -3.71 -9.41 13.01
C PRO A 55 -3.91 -8.45 14.19
N ALA A 56 -4.86 -8.76 15.07
CA ALA A 56 -5.23 -7.89 16.19
C ALA A 56 -4.08 -7.58 17.16
N GLU A 57 -3.08 -8.48 17.25
CA GLU A 57 -1.85 -8.29 18.04
C GLU A 57 -1.04 -7.03 17.67
N PHE A 58 -1.21 -6.51 16.46
CA PHE A 58 -0.55 -5.27 16.05
C PHE A 58 -1.22 -4.02 16.64
N GLY A 59 -2.44 -4.14 17.16
CA GLY A 59 -3.18 -3.04 17.80
C GLY A 59 -3.71 -1.99 16.82
N VAL A 60 -3.87 -2.36 15.55
CA VAL A 60 -4.41 -1.49 14.50
C VAL A 60 -5.49 -2.23 13.71
N GLU A 61 -6.53 -1.50 13.31
CA GLU A 61 -7.57 -2.03 12.42
C GLU A 61 -7.22 -1.71 10.96
N GLY A 62 -7.39 -2.70 10.10
CA GLY A 62 -7.19 -2.55 8.67
C GLY A 62 -6.87 -3.88 8.01
N PHE A 63 -6.43 -3.77 6.76
CA PHE A 63 -6.18 -4.88 5.88
C PHE A 63 -4.85 -4.71 5.18
N PHE A 64 -4.34 -5.80 4.64
CA PHE A 64 -3.17 -5.77 3.79
C PHE A 64 -3.29 -6.74 2.63
N PHE A 65 -2.59 -6.45 1.55
CA PHE A 65 -2.38 -7.40 0.47
C PHE A 65 -0.95 -7.28 -0.06
N ARG A 66 -0.50 -8.32 -0.75
CA ARG A 66 0.80 -8.35 -1.39
C ARG A 66 0.64 -7.98 -2.87
N TYR A 67 1.43 -7.02 -3.32
CA TYR A 67 1.61 -6.70 -4.73
C TYR A 67 3.09 -6.89 -5.10
N GLU A 68 3.36 -7.95 -5.87
CA GLU A 68 4.71 -8.38 -6.24
C GLU A 68 5.70 -8.42 -5.06
N LYS A 69 6.55 -7.40 -4.91
CA LYS A 69 7.60 -7.27 -3.90
C LYS A 69 7.22 -6.38 -2.72
N HIS A 70 6.01 -5.85 -2.71
CA HIS A 70 5.52 -4.91 -1.71
C HIS A 70 4.26 -5.43 -1.02
N ILE A 71 4.09 -5.02 0.24
CA ILE A 71 2.90 -5.21 1.05
C ILE A 71 2.23 -3.84 1.17
N VAL A 72 0.98 -3.79 0.75
CA VAL A 72 0.15 -2.59 0.81
C VAL A 72 -0.76 -2.73 2.01
N TYR A 73 -0.76 -1.71 2.86
CA TYR A 73 -1.64 -1.63 4.02
C TYR A 73 -2.70 -0.56 3.79
N TRP A 74 -3.95 -0.91 4.09
CA TRP A 74 -5.08 -0.02 3.87
C TRP A 74 -6.15 -0.21 4.94
N ARG A 75 -7.05 0.76 5.08
CA ARG A 75 -8.21 0.69 5.96
C ARG A 75 -9.40 1.43 5.36
N HIS A 76 -10.60 1.14 5.84
CA HIS A 76 -11.73 2.03 5.61
C HIS A 76 -11.57 3.28 6.47
N LEU A 77 -11.80 4.45 5.86
CA LEU A 77 -11.89 5.72 6.56
C LEU A 77 -13.30 5.90 7.11
N THR A 78 -13.49 6.86 8.02
CA THR A 78 -14.81 7.19 8.56
C THR A 78 -15.82 7.62 7.49
N SER A 79 -15.34 8.12 6.34
CA SER A 79 -16.17 8.45 5.17
C SER A 79 -16.68 7.22 4.39
N GLY A 80 -16.15 6.03 4.68
CA GLY A 80 -16.35 4.83 3.86
C GLY A 80 -15.34 4.69 2.71
N ASP A 81 -14.48 5.68 2.48
CA ASP A 81 -13.40 5.62 1.48
C ASP A 81 -12.30 4.63 1.90
N ILE A 82 -11.48 4.20 0.95
CA ILE A 82 -10.32 3.35 1.18
C ILE A 82 -9.09 4.24 1.36
N GLY A 83 -8.49 4.20 2.54
CA GLY A 83 -7.22 4.86 2.82
C GLY A 83 -6.05 3.90 2.63
N ILE A 84 -5.14 4.18 1.69
CA ILE A 84 -3.85 3.51 1.58
C ILE A 84 -2.91 4.15 2.60
N VAL A 85 -2.55 3.40 3.64
CA VAL A 85 -1.83 3.90 4.81
C VAL A 85 -0.33 3.91 4.56
N THR A 86 0.22 2.79 4.07
CA THR A 86 1.65 2.67 3.78
C THR A 86 1.90 1.53 2.80
N VAL A 87 3.02 1.60 2.06
CA VAL A 87 3.48 0.56 1.15
C VAL A 87 4.90 0.17 1.56
N LEU A 88 5.09 -1.08 1.97
CA LEU A 88 6.36 -1.57 2.50
C LEU A 88 6.93 -2.66 1.59
N HIS A 89 8.24 -2.65 1.37
CA HIS A 89 8.89 -3.75 0.65
C HIS A 89 8.86 -5.04 1.50
N GLU A 90 8.70 -6.22 0.89
CA GLU A 90 8.57 -7.51 1.59
C GLU A 90 9.77 -7.83 2.50
N ARG A 91 10.94 -7.27 2.16
CA ARG A 91 12.19 -7.42 2.93
C ARG A 91 12.43 -6.31 3.96
N MET A 92 11.59 -5.27 4.00
CA MET A 92 11.69 -4.25 5.04
C MET A 92 11.09 -4.79 6.34
N HIS A 93 11.93 -5.45 7.13
CA HIS A 93 11.69 -5.69 8.56
C HIS A 93 11.73 -4.36 9.34
N GLN A 94 10.71 -3.52 9.19
CA GLN A 94 10.49 -2.37 10.09
C GLN A 94 9.05 -2.32 10.58
N ILE A 95 8.67 -3.36 11.32
CA ILE A 95 7.47 -3.37 12.16
C ILE A 95 7.49 -2.20 13.17
N GLU A 96 8.66 -1.65 13.51
CA GLU A 96 8.79 -0.48 14.38
C GLU A 96 8.20 0.82 13.78
N ARG A 97 8.16 0.98 12.45
CA ARG A 97 7.53 2.15 11.80
C ARG A 97 6.03 1.98 11.54
N PHE A 98 5.55 0.74 11.48
CA PHE A 98 4.16 0.40 11.19
C PHE A 98 3.16 1.07 12.16
N ARG A 99 3.49 1.10 13.45
CA ARG A 99 2.62 1.73 14.47
C ARG A 99 2.55 3.25 14.36
N THR A 100 3.57 3.91 13.81
CA THR A 100 3.60 5.36 13.62
C THR A 100 2.73 5.78 12.44
N ASP A 101 2.80 5.04 11.33
CA ASP A 101 2.03 5.34 10.11
C ASP A 101 0.51 5.15 10.35
N PHE A 102 0.10 4.26 11.26
CA PHE A 102 -1.30 3.99 11.59
C PHE A 102 -1.92 4.93 12.64
N ARG A 103 -1.14 5.84 13.23
CA ARG A 103 -1.60 6.70 14.35
C ARG A 103 -2.40 7.95 13.94
N TYR A 104 -2.60 8.20 12.64
CA TYR A 104 -3.38 9.32 12.12
C TYR A 104 -4.44 8.83 11.12
#